data_AF-E4U4J9-F1
#
_entry.id   AF-E4U4J9-F1
#
_cell.length_a   1.000
_cell.length_b   1.000
_cell.length_c   1.000
_cell.angle_alpha   90.00
_cell.angle_beta   90.00
_cell.angle_gamma   90.00
#
_symmetry.space_group_name_H-M   'P 1'
#
loop_
_entity.id
_entity.type
_entity.pdbx_description
1 polymer ?
#
loop_
_entity_poly.entity_id
_entity_poly.type
_entity_poly.pdbx_seq_one_letter_code
_entity_poly.pdbx_strand_id
1 'polypeptide(L)'
;MNRNGFSLAEALVATVILGVLLAAVLGPIGGLFKMSKSNQQTLNNTTLAQQVAERVVSAWTDPARFSGGCLDLAAEPLPAGVSVTVQDLDALAAPTSAPRALAACPGGAASSAPLRRVHIVAASGGPKAEVVLDVARPASGGGGP
;
A
#
# COMPACT_ATOMS: atom_id res chain seq x y z
N MET A 1 12.10 24.03 64.79
CA MET A 1 11.76 24.20 63.36
C MET A 1 13.06 24.34 62.59
N ASN A 2 13.62 23.23 62.12
CA ASN A 2 14.89 23.26 61.38
C ASN A 2 14.61 23.72 59.95
N ARG A 3 14.88 25.00 59.69
CA ARG A 3 14.99 25.53 58.33
C ARG A 3 16.28 24.99 57.72
N ASN A 4 16.21 23.81 57.12
CA ASN A 4 17.25 23.35 56.22
C ASN A 4 17.15 24.22 54.96
N GLY A 5 17.94 25.29 54.91
CA GLY A 5 18.00 26.20 53.78
C GLY A 5 18.54 25.48 52.56
N PHE A 6 17.79 25.53 51.46
CA PHE A 6 18.19 25.00 50.15
C PHE A 6 19.56 25.58 49.77
N SER A 7 20.57 24.73 49.60
CA SER A 7 21.93 25.16 49.29
C SER A 7 22.05 25.51 47.79
N LEU A 8 22.77 26.58 47.47
CA LEU A 8 23.08 26.93 46.07
C LEU A 8 23.80 25.79 45.34
N ALA A 9 24.62 25.00 46.05
CA ALA A 9 25.26 23.83 45.49
C ALA A 9 24.26 22.72 45.14
N GLU A 10 23.24 22.52 45.96
CA GLU A 10 22.17 21.55 45.71
C GLU A 10 21.31 21.95 44.50
N ALA A 11 21.03 23.25 44.35
CA ALA A 11 20.37 23.80 43.17
C ALA A 11 21.18 23.55 41.89
N LEU A 12 22.49 23.78 41.93
CA LEU A 12 23.39 23.53 40.80
C LEU A 12 23.40 22.05 40.42
N VAL A 13 23.60 21.15 41.39
CA VAL A 13 23.59 19.70 41.15
C VAL A 13 22.26 19.25 40.58
N ALA A 14 21.14 19.74 41.10
CA ALA A 14 19.81 19.41 40.58
C ALA A 14 19.64 19.85 39.12
N THR A 15 20.10 21.05 38.73
CA THR A 15 20.02 21.51 37.34
C THR A 15 20.93 20.71 36.39
N VAL A 16 22.12 20.32 36.85
CA VAL A 16 23.03 19.47 36.06
C VAL A 16 22.42 18.08 35.84
N ILE A 17 21.89 17.46 36.89
CA ILE A 17 21.21 16.16 36.79
C ILE A 17 19.99 16.27 35.86
N LEU A 18 19.17 17.31 36.03
CA LEU A 18 18.01 17.55 35.16
C LEU A 18 18.42 17.70 33.68
N GLY A 19 19.49 18.45 33.39
CA GLY A 19 20.00 18.61 32.03
C GLY A 19 20.44 17.28 31.39
N VAL A 20 21.16 16.45 32.15
CA VAL A 20 21.57 15.11 31.71
C VAL A 20 20.35 14.21 31.47
N LEU A 21 19.36 14.25 32.37
CA LEU A 21 18.12 13.48 32.22
C LEU A 21 17.32 13.91 30.99
N LEU A 22 17.19 15.22 30.73
CA LEU A 22 16.51 15.73 29.53
C LEU A 22 17.24 15.31 28.25
N ALA A 23 18.57 15.41 28.22
CA ALA A 23 19.38 15.00 27.06
C ALA A 23 19.25 13.49 26.78
N ALA A 24 19.22 12.66 27.83
CA ALA A 24 19.08 11.21 27.71
C ALA A 24 17.71 10.78 27.16
N VAL A 25 16.65 11.55 27.41
CA VAL A 25 15.27 11.22 27.02
C VAL A 25 14.89 11.77 25.64
N LEU A 26 15.41 12.92 25.22
CA LEU A 26 15.04 13.56 23.95
C LEU A 26 15.46 12.77 22.70
N GLY A 27 16.62 12.11 22.74
CA GLY A 27 17.14 11.30 21.61
C GLY A 27 16.22 10.11 21.25
N PRO A 28 15.89 9.22 22.21
CA PRO A 28 14.99 8.10 22.00
C PRO A 28 13.59 8.51 21.49
N ILE A 29 13.05 9.62 21.97
CA ILE A 29 11.73 10.13 21.55
C ILE A 29 11.72 10.48 20.05
N GLY A 30 12.76 11.15 19.55
CA GLY A 30 12.87 11.51 18.12
C GLY A 30 12.96 10.29 17.20
N GLY A 31 13.64 9.22 17.64
CA GLY A 31 13.72 7.96 16.90
C GLY A 31 12.36 7.26 16.78
N LEU A 32 11.61 7.20 17.88
CA LEU A 32 10.28 6.59 17.92
C LEU A 32 9.28 7.29 17.00
N PHE A 33 9.32 8.63 16.93
CA PHE A 33 8.44 9.39 16.02
C PHE A 33 8.71 9.09 14.54
N LYS A 34 9.99 9.01 14.14
CA LYS A 34 10.35 8.67 12.75
C LYS A 34 9.92 7.26 12.38
N MET A 35 10.14 6.30 13.29
CA MET A 35 9.73 4.91 13.07
C MET A 35 8.21 4.77 13.01
N SER A 36 7.49 5.45 13.91
CA SER A 36 6.02 5.49 13.90
C SER A 36 5.47 6.07 12.59
N LYS A 37 6.02 7.21 12.13
CA LYS A 37 5.61 7.80 10.84
C LYS A 37 5.88 6.87 9.66
N SER A 38 7.05 6.22 9.63
CA SER A 38 7.38 5.25 8.59
C SER A 38 6.43 4.06 8.60
N ASN A 39 6.09 3.53 9.78
CA ASN A 39 5.17 2.40 9.92
C ASN A 39 3.76 2.77 9.47
N GLN A 40 3.28 3.96 9.83
CA GLN A 40 1.99 4.47 9.36
C GLN A 40 1.95 4.60 7.84
N GLN A 41 3.04 5.08 7.21
CA GLN A 41 3.14 5.16 5.75
C GLN A 41 3.13 3.79 5.09
N THR A 42 3.87 2.82 5.65
CA THR A 42 3.88 1.43 5.15
C THR A 42 2.48 0.82 5.25
N LEU A 43 1.81 0.96 6.39
CA LEU A 43 0.45 0.45 6.58
C LEU A 43 -0.53 1.09 5.58
N ASN A 44 -0.46 2.41 5.41
CA ASN A 44 -1.29 3.12 4.44
C ASN A 44 -1.07 2.64 3.00
N ASN A 45 0.19 2.49 2.57
CA ASN A 45 0.52 2.01 1.23
C ASN A 45 0.02 0.57 1.01
N THR A 46 0.16 -0.31 2.01
CA THR A 46 -0.37 -1.69 1.94
C THR A 46 -1.89 -1.70 1.83
N THR A 47 -2.59 -0.91 2.65
CA THR A 47 -4.06 -0.82 2.59
C THR A 47 -4.52 -0.28 1.24
N LEU A 48 -3.87 0.73 0.69
CA LEU A 48 -4.19 1.25 -0.65
C LEU A 48 -4.00 0.18 -1.73
N ALA A 49 -2.90 -0.58 -1.70
CA ALA A 49 -2.66 -1.64 -2.66
C ALA A 49 -3.71 -2.76 -2.57
N GLN A 50 -4.11 -3.15 -1.35
CA GLN A 50 -5.15 -4.14 -1.10
C GLN A 50 -6.53 -3.68 -1.58
N GLN A 51 -6.93 -2.45 -1.28
CA GLN A 51 -8.20 -1.88 -1.76
C GLN A 51 -8.28 -1.89 -3.29
N VAL A 52 -7.18 -1.52 -3.97
CA VAL A 52 -7.12 -1.57 -5.43
C VAL A 52 -7.15 -3.01 -5.94
N ALA A 53 -6.51 -3.97 -5.25
CA ALA A 53 -6.56 -5.38 -5.60
C ALA A 53 -7.99 -5.94 -5.53
N GLU A 54 -8.68 -5.70 -4.42
CA GLU A 54 -10.07 -6.12 -4.22
C GLU A 54 -11.00 -5.51 -5.27
N ARG A 55 -10.80 -4.24 -5.60
CA ARG A 55 -11.54 -3.55 -6.65
C ARG A 55 -11.32 -4.19 -8.02
N VAL A 56 -10.06 -4.50 -8.39
CA VAL A 56 -9.75 -5.18 -9.65
C VAL A 56 -10.45 -6.53 -9.71
N VAL A 57 -10.32 -7.35 -8.66
CA VAL A 57 -10.97 -8.67 -8.58
C VAL A 57 -12.49 -8.55 -8.70
N SER A 58 -13.09 -7.61 -7.98
CA SER A 58 -14.54 -7.37 -7.99
C SER A 58 -15.02 -6.96 -9.39
N ALA A 59 -14.34 -6.01 -10.04
CA ALA A 59 -14.73 -5.55 -11.38
C ALA A 59 -14.54 -6.62 -12.46
N TRP A 60 -13.56 -7.51 -12.30
CA TRP A 60 -13.26 -8.59 -13.25
C TRP A 60 -14.13 -9.82 -13.06
N THR A 61 -15.14 -9.76 -12.19
CA THR A 61 -16.26 -10.71 -12.23
C THR A 61 -17.07 -10.56 -13.52
N ASP A 62 -17.06 -9.37 -14.15
CA ASP A 62 -17.60 -9.15 -15.50
C ASP A 62 -16.60 -9.67 -16.56
N PRO A 63 -16.99 -10.67 -17.38
CA PRO A 63 -16.12 -11.22 -18.42
C PRO A 63 -15.63 -10.19 -19.44
N ALA A 64 -16.40 -9.14 -19.72
CA ALA A 64 -15.99 -8.08 -20.65
C ALA A 64 -14.83 -7.24 -20.08
N ARG A 65 -14.90 -6.92 -18.78
CA ARG A 65 -13.84 -6.17 -18.08
C ARG A 65 -12.59 -7.03 -17.88
N PHE A 66 -12.77 -8.30 -17.53
CA PHE A 66 -11.65 -9.24 -17.45
C PHE A 66 -10.95 -9.40 -18.79
N SER A 67 -11.69 -9.66 -19.88
CA SER A 67 -11.11 -9.85 -21.20
C SER A 67 -10.43 -8.58 -21.71
N GLY A 68 -11.01 -7.40 -21.49
CA GLY A 68 -10.36 -6.11 -21.80
C GLY A 68 -9.16 -5.80 -20.89
N GLY A 69 -9.12 -6.31 -19.66
CA GLY A 69 -8.08 -5.99 -18.68
C GLY A 69 -8.14 -4.54 -18.25
N CYS A 70 -9.35 -4.08 -18.03
CA CYS A 70 -9.63 -2.68 -17.82
C CYS A 70 -10.49 -2.47 -16.57
N LEU A 71 -10.50 -1.24 -16.09
CA LEU A 71 -11.42 -0.73 -15.07
C LEU A 71 -12.15 0.50 -15.58
N ASP A 72 -13.29 0.84 -14.97
CA ASP A 72 -13.93 2.13 -15.18
C ASP A 72 -13.18 3.22 -14.39
N LEU A 73 -12.10 3.72 -15.00
CA LEU A 73 -11.26 4.76 -14.41
C LEU A 73 -11.88 6.16 -14.49
N ALA A 74 -12.95 6.33 -15.29
CA ALA A 74 -13.67 7.59 -15.38
C ALA A 74 -14.64 7.77 -14.20
N ALA A 75 -15.36 6.70 -13.86
CA ALA A 75 -16.23 6.69 -12.68
C ALA A 75 -15.42 6.69 -11.37
N GLU A 76 -14.31 5.96 -11.34
CA GLU A 76 -13.53 5.80 -10.13
C GLU A 76 -12.02 5.72 -10.47
N PRO A 77 -11.28 6.84 -10.38
CA PRO A 77 -9.87 6.86 -10.74
C PRO A 77 -9.01 6.04 -9.76
N LEU A 78 -7.79 5.68 -10.17
CA LEU A 78 -6.84 5.07 -9.25
C LEU A 78 -6.40 6.10 -8.19
N PRO A 79 -6.25 5.69 -6.92
CA PRO A 79 -5.68 6.55 -5.89
C PRO A 79 -4.30 7.08 -6.28
N ALA A 80 -3.99 8.31 -5.87
CA ALA A 80 -2.69 8.92 -6.15
C ALA A 80 -1.53 8.07 -5.58
N GLY A 81 -0.47 7.92 -6.37
CA GLY A 81 0.69 7.11 -5.99
C GLY A 81 0.49 5.60 -6.15
N VAL A 82 -0.64 5.14 -6.70
CA VAL A 82 -0.85 3.73 -7.07
C VAL A 82 -0.66 3.55 -8.57
N SER A 83 0.08 2.50 -8.95
CA SER A 83 0.21 2.04 -10.33
C SER A 83 -0.22 0.58 -10.42
N VAL A 84 -0.91 0.23 -11.50
CA VAL A 84 -1.41 -1.13 -11.75
C VAL A 84 -0.93 -1.60 -13.11
N THR A 85 -0.33 -2.77 -13.14
CA THR A 85 0.08 -3.46 -14.36
C THR A 85 -0.63 -4.80 -14.47
N VAL A 86 -0.94 -5.19 -15.69
CA VAL A 86 -1.64 -6.42 -16.03
C VAL A 86 -0.77 -7.23 -16.99
N GLN A 87 -0.70 -8.53 -16.79
CA GLN A 87 -0.01 -9.45 -17.65
C GLN A 87 -0.88 -10.69 -17.89
N ASP A 88 -1.01 -11.09 -19.14
CA ASP A 88 -1.80 -12.28 -19.48
C ASP A 88 -0.97 -13.54 -19.22
N LEU A 89 -1.60 -14.55 -18.64
CA LEU A 89 -0.98 -15.84 -18.33
C LEU A 89 -1.74 -16.99 -19.01
N ASP A 90 -1.05 -18.09 -19.27
CA ASP A 90 -1.67 -19.36 -19.65
C ASP A 90 -2.26 -20.10 -18.43
N ALA A 91 -2.81 -21.30 -18.66
CA ALA A 91 -3.43 -22.12 -17.60
C ALA A 91 -2.42 -22.65 -16.57
N LEU A 92 -1.12 -22.57 -16.84
CA LEU A 92 -0.03 -22.95 -15.95
C LEU A 92 0.61 -21.73 -15.27
N ALA A 93 -0.03 -20.56 -15.35
CA ALA A 93 0.45 -19.28 -14.84
C ALA A 93 1.77 -18.78 -15.48
N ALA A 94 2.11 -19.28 -16.68
CA ALA A 94 3.23 -18.77 -17.44
C ALA A 94 2.84 -17.52 -18.24
N PRO A 95 3.67 -16.47 -18.29
CA PRO A 95 3.36 -15.26 -19.05
C PRO A 95 3.22 -15.50 -20.54
N THR A 96 2.13 -15.00 -21.12
CA THR A 96 1.85 -15.03 -22.58
C THR A 96 1.92 -13.65 -23.23
N SER A 97 2.03 -12.59 -22.42
CA SER A 97 2.24 -11.21 -22.89
C SER A 97 3.24 -10.48 -22.00
N ALA A 98 3.74 -9.34 -22.48
CA ALA A 98 4.48 -8.39 -21.65
C ALA A 98 3.52 -7.69 -20.65
N PRO A 99 4.01 -7.31 -19.45
CA PRO A 99 3.23 -6.49 -18.54
C PRO A 99 2.86 -5.15 -19.20
N ARG A 100 1.60 -4.74 -19.05
CA ARG A 100 1.06 -3.48 -19.56
C ARG A 100 0.36 -2.71 -18.46
N ALA A 101 0.25 -1.39 -18.59
CA ALA A 101 -0.56 -0.61 -17.66
C ALA A 101 -2.04 -1.02 -17.74
N LEU A 102 -2.73 -0.93 -16.60
CA LEU A 102 -4.19 -1.12 -16.57
C LEU A 102 -4.88 -0.08 -17.47
N ALA A 103 -5.79 -0.55 -18.33
CA ALA A 103 -6.52 0.33 -19.25
C ALA A 103 -7.84 0.85 -18.64
N ALA A 104 -8.33 1.98 -19.15
CA ALA A 104 -9.71 2.40 -18.92
C ALA A 104 -10.65 1.61 -19.85
N CYS A 105 -11.80 1.13 -19.35
CA CYS A 105 -12.80 0.50 -20.20
C CYS A 105 -13.55 1.55 -21.05
N PRO A 106 -13.96 1.24 -22.30
CA PRO A 106 -13.76 0.02 -23.07
C PRO A 106 -12.47 0.00 -23.93
N GLY A 107 -11.39 0.66 -23.51
CA GLY A 107 -10.14 0.79 -24.28
C GLY A 107 -9.09 -0.31 -24.08
N GLY A 108 -9.43 -1.39 -23.37
CA GLY A 108 -8.51 -2.48 -23.08
C GLY A 108 -8.34 -3.46 -24.25
N ALA A 109 -7.13 -4.00 -24.43
CA ALA A 109 -6.88 -5.06 -25.40
C ALA A 109 -7.57 -6.35 -24.95
N ALA A 110 -8.63 -6.73 -25.67
CA ALA A 110 -9.33 -7.98 -25.45
C ALA A 110 -8.35 -9.16 -25.59
N SER A 111 -8.33 -10.06 -24.62
CA SER A 111 -7.57 -11.31 -24.74
C SER A 111 -8.33 -12.50 -24.19
N SER A 112 -8.05 -13.67 -24.75
CA SER A 112 -8.62 -14.97 -24.40
C SER A 112 -7.85 -15.69 -23.28
N ALA A 113 -6.92 -15.01 -22.59
CA ALA A 113 -6.12 -15.62 -21.53
C ALA A 113 -6.98 -16.22 -20.39
N PRO A 114 -6.68 -17.43 -19.91
CA PRO A 114 -7.41 -18.04 -18.80
C PRO A 114 -7.08 -17.38 -17.44
N LEU A 115 -5.89 -16.80 -17.31
CA LEU A 115 -5.40 -16.16 -16.10
C LEU A 115 -4.79 -14.79 -16.44
N ARG A 116 -4.83 -13.86 -15.49
CA ARG A 116 -4.16 -12.57 -15.58
C ARG A 116 -3.48 -12.22 -14.28
N ARG A 117 -2.19 -11.92 -14.35
CA ARG A 117 -1.43 -11.34 -13.24
C ARG A 117 -1.70 -9.85 -13.16
N VAL A 118 -2.08 -9.39 -12.00
CA VAL A 118 -2.22 -7.98 -11.66
C VAL A 118 -1.14 -7.66 -10.65
N HIS A 119 -0.27 -6.72 -10.99
CA HIS A 119 0.77 -6.22 -10.11
C HIS A 119 0.49 -4.76 -9.78
N ILE A 120 0.26 -4.51 -8.49
CA ILE A 120 -0.16 -3.24 -7.93
C ILE A 120 0.98 -2.73 -7.06
N VAL A 121 1.40 -1.49 -7.32
CA VAL A 121 2.45 -0.82 -6.54
C VAL A 121 1.87 0.47 -5.98
N ALA A 122 1.88 0.60 -4.66
CA ALA A 122 1.48 1.82 -3.95
C ALA A 122 2.71 2.51 -3.35
N ALA A 123 2.88 3.78 -3.70
CA ALA A 123 3.99 4.62 -3.27
C ALA A 123 3.50 6.06 -3.02
N SER A 124 2.92 6.31 -1.84
CA SER A 124 2.44 7.65 -1.42
C SER A 124 3.40 8.32 -0.41
N GLY A 125 4.70 8.27 -0.71
CA GLY A 125 5.75 8.66 0.23
C GLY A 125 6.09 7.56 1.23
N GLY A 126 7.37 7.45 1.59
CA GLY A 126 7.88 6.33 2.39
C GLY A 126 8.11 5.04 1.57
N PRO A 127 8.21 3.88 2.23
CA PRO A 127 8.47 2.60 1.58
C PRO A 127 7.33 2.18 0.63
N LYS A 128 7.69 1.54 -0.48
CA LYS A 128 6.72 1.00 -1.45
C LYS A 128 6.01 -0.23 -0.87
N ALA A 129 4.74 -0.39 -1.19
CA ALA A 129 3.99 -1.62 -0.99
C ALA A 129 3.62 -2.24 -2.34
N GLU A 130 3.79 -3.55 -2.47
CA GLU A 130 3.55 -4.29 -3.70
C GLU A 130 2.59 -5.44 -3.42
N VAL A 131 1.59 -5.60 -4.29
CA VAL A 131 0.65 -6.72 -4.27
C VAL A 131 0.61 -7.33 -5.66
N VAL A 132 0.87 -8.63 -5.74
CA VAL A 132 0.75 -9.40 -6.98
C VAL A 132 -0.34 -10.45 -6.77
N LEU A 133 -1.31 -10.49 -7.68
CA LEU A 133 -2.36 -11.49 -7.67
C LEU A 133 -2.59 -12.03 -9.07
N ASP A 134 -2.92 -13.32 -9.16
CA ASP A 134 -3.31 -13.96 -10.40
C ASP A 134 -4.83 -14.19 -10.37
N VAL A 135 -5.54 -13.56 -11.29
CA VAL A 135 -7.01 -13.59 -11.39
C VAL A 135 -7.41 -14.53 -12.51
N ALA A 136 -8.25 -15.52 -12.19
CA ALA A 136 -8.83 -16.42 -13.17
C ALA A 136 -9.96 -15.74 -13.95
N ARG A 137 -10.12 -16.14 -15.22
CA ARG A 137 -11.26 -15.74 -16.03
C ARG A 137 -12.56 -16.11 -15.31
N PRO A 138 -13.53 -15.19 -15.17
CA PRO A 138 -14.85 -15.53 -14.66
C PRO A 138 -15.52 -16.53 -15.61
N ALA A 139 -16.23 -17.52 -15.05
CA ALA A 139 -17.02 -18.44 -15.86
C ALA A 139 -18.05 -17.62 -16.65
N SER A 140 -18.01 -17.68 -17.98
CA SER A 140 -19.09 -17.14 -18.81
C SER A 140 -20.36 -17.90 -18.40
N GLY A 141 -21.31 -17.21 -17.77
CA GLY A 141 -22.54 -17.84 -17.29
C GLY A 141 -23.16 -18.71 -18.38
N GLY A 142 -23.00 -20.03 -18.23
CA GLY A 142 -23.85 -20.98 -18.93
C GLY A 142 -25.23 -20.79 -18.33
N GLY A 143 -26.14 -20.19 -19.08
CA GLY A 143 -27.56 -20.37 -18.84
C GLY A 143 -27.79 -21.88 -18.76
N GLY A 144 -28.13 -22.36 -17.56
CA GLY A 144 -28.57 -23.73 -17.39
C GLY A 144 -29.83 -23.96 -18.23
N PRO A 145 -30.02 -25.17 -18.78
CA PRO A 145 -31.36 -25.61 -19.16
C PRO A 145 -32.27 -25.72 -17.93
#